data_AF-A0A6N6Q6M9-F1
#
_entry.id   AF-A0A6N6Q6M9-F1
#
_cell.length_a   1.000
_cell.length_b   1.000
_cell.length_c   1.000
_cell.angle_alpha   90.00
_cell.angle_beta   90.00
_cell.angle_gamma   90.00
#
_symmetry.space_group_name_H-M   'P 1'
#
loop_
_entity.id
_entity.type
_entity.pdbx_description
1 polymer ?
#
loop_
_entity_poly.entity_id
_entity_poly.type
_entity_poly.pdbx_seq_one_letter_code
_entity_poly.pdbx_strand_id
1 'polypeptide(L)'
;MRSRIPLVAIAVMSLHWMAAALSNEPARGLGIPADARAELEAGAVRLETEISGLGRTASPGSLALLPDVRVLHRAVASVLAHDEFQHTNDVATARQLLALAFARAAELRAGRPSWPTATGLVVRGFVSRIDGSVQP
;
A
#
# COMPACT_ATOMS: atom_id res chain seq x y z
N MET A 1 70.05 -6.61 -34.96
CA MET A 1 69.35 -5.71 -35.91
C MET A 1 67.88 -6.08 -35.90
N ARG A 2 67.01 -5.09 -35.64
CA ARG A 2 65.53 -5.07 -35.81
C ARG A 2 64.63 -5.89 -34.86
N SER A 3 64.27 -5.17 -33.80
CA SER A 3 62.98 -5.16 -33.07
C SER A 3 61.73 -5.26 -33.97
N ARG A 4 60.64 -5.85 -33.44
CA ARG A 4 59.23 -5.43 -33.64
C ARG A 4 58.25 -6.24 -32.78
N ILE A 5 57.63 -5.55 -31.82
CA ILE A 5 56.37 -5.92 -31.13
C ILE A 5 55.21 -5.74 -32.11
N PRO A 6 54.17 -6.59 -32.10
CA PRO A 6 52.80 -6.06 -31.99
C PRO A 6 51.93 -6.94 -31.06
N LEU A 7 51.30 -6.37 -30.04
CA LEU A 7 50.01 -5.66 -30.06
C LEU A 7 48.92 -6.59 -29.50
N VAL A 8 48.56 -6.31 -28.26
CA VAL A 8 47.42 -6.88 -27.54
C VAL A 8 46.13 -6.50 -28.27
N ALA A 9 45.36 -7.49 -28.70
CA ALA A 9 43.98 -7.30 -29.13
C ALA A 9 43.06 -7.53 -27.92
N ILE A 10 42.53 -6.43 -27.41
CA ILE A 10 41.58 -6.34 -26.30
C ILE A 10 40.29 -7.03 -26.73
N ALA A 11 39.85 -8.02 -25.96
CA ALA A 11 38.52 -8.59 -26.08
C ALA A 11 37.48 -7.51 -25.74
N VAL A 12 36.71 -7.08 -26.74
CA VAL A 12 35.53 -6.24 -26.53
C VAL A 12 34.42 -7.12 -25.97
N MET A 13 34.35 -7.22 -24.65
CA MET A 13 33.20 -7.77 -23.95
C MET A 13 32.07 -6.75 -24.09
N SER A 14 31.10 -7.04 -24.96
CA SER A 14 29.93 -6.18 -25.18
C SER A 14 29.22 -5.89 -23.86
N LEU A 15 29.37 -4.65 -23.41
CA LEU A 15 28.76 -4.09 -22.22
C LEU A 15 27.27 -3.87 -22.49
N HIS A 16 26.43 -4.87 -22.20
CA HIS A 16 24.97 -4.73 -22.30
C HIS A 16 24.26 -4.76 -20.94
N TRP A 17 24.89 -4.25 -19.88
CA TRP A 17 24.31 -4.19 -18.54
C TRP A 17 24.74 -2.92 -17.79
N MET A 18 24.40 -1.73 -18.32
CA MET A 18 24.65 -0.50 -17.57
C MET A 18 23.64 0.63 -17.87
N ALA A 19 22.35 0.26 -18.02
CA ALA A 19 21.27 1.24 -18.16
C ALA A 19 20.15 1.10 -17.11
N ALA A 20 20.36 0.29 -16.05
CA ALA A 20 19.38 0.16 -14.96
C ALA A 20 19.71 1.02 -13.72
N ALA A 21 20.91 1.58 -13.63
CA ALA A 21 21.37 2.33 -12.44
C ALA A 21 21.08 3.84 -12.49
N LEU A 22 20.41 4.34 -13.53
CA LEU A 22 20.10 5.77 -13.72
C LEU A 22 18.60 6.09 -13.75
N SER A 23 17.73 5.07 -13.65
CA SER A 23 16.30 5.28 -13.49
C SER A 23 16.00 5.40 -11.99
N ASN A 24 15.50 6.55 -11.53
CA ASN A 24 14.96 6.72 -10.17
C ASN A 24 13.59 6.02 -10.01
N GLU A 25 13.40 4.89 -10.71
CA GLU A 25 12.20 4.09 -10.64
C GLU A 25 12.29 3.22 -9.37
N PRO A 26 11.28 3.24 -8.50
CA PRO A 26 11.27 2.35 -7.35
C PRO A 26 11.36 0.90 -7.84
N ALA A 27 12.14 0.08 -7.14
CA ALA A 27 12.20 -1.35 -7.44
C ALA A 27 10.78 -1.93 -7.40
N ARG A 28 10.42 -2.73 -8.41
CA ARG A 28 9.14 -3.44 -8.43
C ARG A 28 9.03 -4.29 -7.15
N GLY A 29 7.86 -4.25 -6.50
CA GLY A 29 7.61 -5.04 -5.32
C GLY A 29 7.70 -6.55 -5.59
N LEU A 30 7.81 -7.30 -4.50
CA LEU A 30 7.73 -8.74 -4.45
C LEU A 30 6.39 -9.21 -5.01
N GLY A 31 6.44 -10.23 -5.87
CA GLY A 31 5.23 -10.94 -6.29
C GLY A 31 4.60 -11.67 -5.10
N ILE A 32 3.28 -11.55 -4.95
CA ILE A 32 2.50 -12.28 -3.94
C ILE A 32 1.75 -13.46 -4.57
N PRO A 33 1.42 -14.51 -3.80
CA PRO A 33 0.58 -15.61 -4.26
C PRO A 33 -0.77 -15.13 -4.85
N ALA A 34 -1.23 -15.77 -5.92
CA ALA A 34 -2.43 -15.34 -6.64
C ALA A 34 -3.72 -15.44 -5.80
N ASP A 35 -3.80 -16.45 -4.93
CA ASP A 35 -4.86 -16.62 -3.95
C ASP A 35 -4.87 -15.48 -2.91
N ALA A 36 -3.71 -15.10 -2.40
CA ALA A 36 -3.57 -13.98 -1.48
C ALA A 36 -3.96 -12.65 -2.13
N ARG A 37 -3.57 -12.44 -3.39
CA ARG A 37 -4.00 -11.26 -4.17
C ARG A 37 -5.51 -11.22 -4.30
N ALA A 38 -6.13 -12.30 -4.77
CA ALA A 38 -7.58 -12.37 -4.96
C ALA A 38 -8.34 -12.16 -3.64
N GLU A 39 -7.84 -12.71 -2.53
CA GLU A 39 -8.39 -12.50 -1.19
C GLU A 39 -8.38 -11.02 -0.78
N LEU A 40 -7.22 -10.36 -0.92
CA LEU A 40 -7.03 -8.96 -0.54
C LEU A 40 -7.85 -8.01 -1.42
N GLU A 41 -7.89 -8.25 -2.73
CA GLU A 41 -8.71 -7.47 -3.68
C GLU A 41 -10.20 -7.60 -3.34
N ALA A 42 -10.68 -8.82 -3.12
CA ALA A 42 -12.06 -9.05 -2.70
C ALA A 42 -12.36 -8.37 -1.35
N GLY A 43 -11.41 -8.40 -0.41
CA GLY A 43 -11.51 -7.70 0.87
C GLY A 43 -11.62 -6.19 0.74
N ALA A 44 -10.77 -5.59 -0.10
CA ALA A 44 -10.77 -4.16 -0.37
C ALA A 44 -12.09 -3.69 -1.03
N VAL A 45 -12.63 -4.47 -1.97
CA VAL A 45 -13.93 -4.18 -2.61
C VAL A 45 -15.09 -4.26 -1.61
N ARG A 46 -15.12 -5.30 -0.77
CA ARG A 46 -16.13 -5.42 0.29
C ARG A 46 -16.07 -4.24 1.27
N LEU A 47 -14.86 -3.85 1.68
CA LEU A 47 -14.68 -2.74 2.61
C LEU A 47 -15.09 -1.39 2.00
N GLU A 48 -14.81 -1.16 0.71
CA GLU A 48 -15.28 0.03 0.00
C GLU A 48 -16.83 0.11 -0.01
N THR A 49 -17.49 -1.04 -0.20
CA THR A 49 -18.95 -1.14 -0.13
C THR A 49 -19.49 -0.78 1.26
N GLU A 50 -18.83 -1.28 2.31
CA GLU A 50 -19.17 -0.95 3.71
C GLU A 50 -18.99 0.54 4.01
N ILE A 51 -17.83 1.12 3.63
CA ILE A 51 -17.52 2.54 3.80
C ILE A 51 -18.57 3.41 3.09
N SER A 52 -18.93 3.05 1.86
CA SER A 52 -19.97 3.74 1.10
C SER A 52 -21.36 3.65 1.76
N GLY A 53 -21.66 2.55 2.44
CA GLY A 53 -22.89 2.37 3.22
C GLY A 53 -22.96 3.19 4.51
N LEU A 54 -21.83 3.52 5.13
CA LEU A 54 -21.78 4.27 6.39
C LEU A 54 -22.36 5.68 6.25
N GLY A 55 -22.20 6.33 5.10
CA GLY A 55 -22.75 7.67 4.85
C GLY A 55 -24.27 7.78 5.04
N ARG A 56 -24.99 6.65 4.96
CA ARG A 56 -26.46 6.58 5.12
C ARG A 56 -26.90 6.12 6.51
N THR A 57 -26.00 5.51 7.29
CA THR A 57 -26.37 4.75 8.51
C THR A 57 -25.67 5.25 9.76
N ALA A 58 -24.49 5.85 9.64
CA ALA A 58 -23.71 6.32 10.78
C ALA A 58 -24.13 7.74 11.22
N SER A 59 -23.97 8.01 12.52
CA SER A 59 -24.23 9.34 13.07
C SER A 59 -23.22 10.39 12.55
N PRO A 60 -23.54 11.70 12.58
CA PRO A 60 -22.58 12.74 12.20
C PRO A 60 -21.24 12.67 12.96
N GLY A 61 -21.28 12.36 14.26
CA GLY A 61 -20.06 12.20 15.07
C GLY A 61 -19.21 11.00 14.63
N SER A 62 -19.85 9.90 14.24
CA SER A 62 -19.16 8.72 13.67
C SER A 62 -18.61 9.02 12.27
N LEU A 63 -19.33 9.77 11.44
CA LEU A 63 -18.87 10.16 10.11
C LEU A 63 -17.63 11.06 10.16
N ALA A 64 -17.45 11.86 11.21
CA ALA A 64 -16.23 12.63 11.42
C ALA A 64 -14.97 11.75 11.57
N LEU A 65 -15.14 10.48 11.93
CA LEU A 65 -14.06 9.50 12.08
C LEU A 65 -13.93 8.57 10.87
N LEU A 66 -14.73 8.76 9.81
CA LEU A 66 -14.64 7.96 8.59
C LEU A 66 -13.24 7.97 7.92
N PRO A 67 -12.47 9.06 7.96
CA PRO A 67 -11.09 9.06 7.46
C PRO A 67 -10.20 7.99 8.12
N ASP A 68 -10.42 7.68 9.40
CA ASP A 68 -9.65 6.67 10.16
C ASP A 68 -9.88 5.24 9.63
N VAL A 69 -10.99 5.00 8.91
CA VAL A 69 -11.27 3.73 8.22
C VAL A 69 -10.70 3.76 6.80
N ARG A 70 -10.91 4.88 6.10
CA ARG A 70 -10.46 5.06 4.72
C ARG A 70 -8.95 5.00 4.55
N VAL A 71 -8.18 5.47 5.54
CA VAL A 71 -6.71 5.39 5.47
C VAL A 71 -6.20 3.94 5.48
N LEU A 72 -6.84 3.07 6.27
CA LEU A 72 -6.50 1.65 6.35
C LEU A 72 -6.85 0.92 5.06
N HIS A 73 -8.04 1.23 4.49
CA HIS A 73 -8.43 0.73 3.17
C HIS A 73 -7.46 1.19 2.09
N ARG A 74 -7.14 2.49 2.04
CA ARG A 74 -6.23 3.08 1.06
C ARG A 74 -4.85 2.44 1.10
N ALA A 75 -4.31 2.17 2.30
CA ALA A 75 -3.01 1.50 2.43
C ALA A 75 -2.99 0.14 1.70
N VAL A 76 -4.06 -0.65 1.82
CA VAL A 76 -4.19 -1.94 1.14
C VAL A 76 -4.49 -1.77 -0.35
N ALA A 77 -5.36 -0.84 -0.72
CA ALA A 77 -5.72 -0.60 -2.11
C ALA A 77 -4.51 -0.09 -2.94
N SER A 78 -3.70 0.81 -2.37
CA SER A 78 -2.51 1.35 -3.03
C SER A 78 -1.46 0.28 -3.28
N VAL A 79 -1.14 -0.55 -2.27
CA VAL A 79 -0.12 -1.60 -2.44
C VAL A 79 -0.54 -2.65 -3.48
N LEU A 80 -1.84 -2.97 -3.56
CA LEU A 80 -2.39 -3.86 -4.58
C LEU A 80 -2.33 -3.25 -5.98
N ALA A 81 -2.67 -1.96 -6.10
CA ALA A 81 -2.75 -1.27 -7.39
C ALA A 81 -1.40 -0.99 -8.03
N HIS A 82 -0.35 -0.81 -7.20
CA HIS A 82 0.98 -0.46 -7.65
C HIS A 82 1.99 -1.60 -7.56
N ASP A 83 1.55 -2.80 -7.14
CA ASP A 83 2.42 -3.96 -6.92
C ASP A 83 3.61 -3.64 -5.98
N GLU A 84 3.32 -2.91 -4.90
CA GLU A 84 4.32 -2.32 -3.99
C GLU A 84 4.59 -3.17 -2.74
N PHE A 85 4.32 -4.47 -2.73
CA PHE A 85 4.68 -5.34 -1.61
C PHE A 85 6.21 -5.41 -1.49
N GLN A 86 6.80 -4.87 -0.43
CA GLN A 86 8.27 -4.75 -0.27
C GLN A 86 8.86 -5.88 0.58
N HIS A 87 8.08 -6.43 1.50
CA HIS A 87 8.51 -7.43 2.46
C HIS A 87 7.63 -8.67 2.40
N THR A 88 8.19 -9.81 2.80
CA THR A 88 7.48 -11.10 2.80
C THR A 88 6.28 -11.13 3.76
N ASN A 89 6.25 -10.25 4.77
CA ASN A 89 5.16 -10.12 5.72
C ASN A 89 4.07 -9.11 5.30
N ASP A 90 4.24 -8.37 4.20
CA ASP A 90 3.30 -7.31 3.82
C ASP A 90 1.89 -7.86 3.50
N VAL A 91 1.79 -9.09 3.01
CA VAL A 91 0.49 -9.77 2.83
C VAL A 91 -0.22 -9.95 4.18
N ALA A 92 0.50 -10.34 5.22
CA ALA A 92 -0.07 -10.48 6.56
C ALA A 92 -0.48 -9.12 7.14
N THR A 93 0.37 -8.10 6.94
CA THR A 93 0.05 -6.71 7.32
C THR A 93 -1.21 -6.21 6.61
N ALA A 94 -1.34 -6.44 5.29
CA ALA A 94 -2.52 -6.04 4.53
C ALA A 94 -3.81 -6.71 5.04
N ARG A 95 -3.76 -8.00 5.41
CA ARG A 95 -4.88 -8.70 6.04
C ARG A 95 -5.25 -8.06 7.40
N GLN A 96 -4.26 -7.72 8.22
CA GLN A 96 -4.49 -7.07 9.51
C GLN A 96 -5.12 -5.68 9.35
N LEU A 97 -4.67 -4.90 8.36
CA LEU A 97 -5.23 -3.58 8.05
C LEU A 97 -6.69 -3.69 7.60
N LEU A 98 -7.02 -4.65 6.72
CA LEU A 98 -8.41 -4.91 6.33
C LEU A 98 -9.26 -5.31 7.53
N ALA A 99 -8.78 -6.24 8.37
CA ALA A 99 -9.50 -6.68 9.56
C ALA A 99 -9.80 -5.51 10.52
N LEU A 100 -8.79 -4.67 10.79
CA LEU A 100 -8.94 -3.48 11.60
C LEU A 100 -9.95 -2.50 10.99
N ALA A 101 -9.88 -2.27 9.67
CA ALA A 101 -10.80 -1.37 9.00
C ALA A 101 -12.25 -1.86 9.03
N PHE A 102 -12.50 -3.16 8.87
CA PHE A 102 -13.82 -3.75 9.05
C PHE A 102 -14.34 -3.59 10.48
N ALA A 103 -13.49 -3.83 11.49
CA ALA A 103 -13.86 -3.63 12.89
C ALA A 103 -14.24 -2.17 13.16
N ARG A 104 -13.44 -1.21 12.68
CA ARG A 104 -13.74 0.22 12.82
C ARG A 104 -15.02 0.61 12.08
N ALA A 105 -15.24 0.11 10.86
CA ALA A 105 -16.47 0.36 10.12
C ALA A 105 -17.71 -0.14 10.88
N ALA A 106 -17.63 -1.32 11.50
CA ALA A 106 -18.69 -1.85 12.34
C ALA A 106 -18.95 -0.98 13.58
N GLU A 107 -17.90 -0.51 14.26
CA GLU A 107 -18.02 0.40 15.40
C GLU A 107 -18.61 1.76 15.02
N LEU A 108 -18.26 2.31 13.84
CA LEU A 108 -18.87 3.54 13.32
C LEU A 108 -20.36 3.36 13.08
N ARG A 109 -20.75 2.23 12.49
CA ARG A 109 -22.17 1.90 12.29
C ARG A 109 -22.92 1.76 13.62
N ALA A 110 -22.26 1.18 14.63
CA ALA A 110 -22.81 1.04 15.97
C ALA A 110 -22.79 2.33 16.80
N GLY A 111 -22.17 3.41 16.31
CA GLY A 111 -22.04 4.68 17.02
C GLY A 111 -21.12 4.62 18.25
N ARG A 112 -20.26 3.60 18.36
CA ARG A 112 -19.39 3.38 19.53
C ARG A 112 -17.93 3.12 19.14
N PRO A 113 -17.25 4.09 18.50
CA PRO A 113 -15.84 3.95 18.13
C PRO A 113 -14.95 3.87 19.38
N SER A 114 -14.11 2.85 19.45
CA SER A 114 -13.24 2.56 20.59
C SER A 114 -11.88 3.27 20.51
N TRP A 115 -11.39 3.57 19.30
CA TRP A 115 -10.05 4.11 19.10
C TRP A 115 -9.84 5.61 19.39
N PRO A 116 -10.84 6.52 19.40
CA PRO A 116 -10.59 7.93 19.72
C PRO A 116 -10.04 8.15 21.13
N THR A 117 -10.32 7.24 22.06
CA THR A 117 -9.83 7.26 23.44
C THR A 117 -8.72 6.23 23.71
N ALA A 118 -8.33 5.47 22.69
CA ALA A 118 -7.26 4.49 22.82
C ALA A 118 -5.90 5.17 22.96
N THR A 119 -5.03 4.59 23.78
CA THR A 119 -3.65 5.05 23.98
C THR A 119 -2.67 4.19 23.20
N GLY A 120 -1.50 4.75 22.87
CA GLY A 120 -0.42 4.06 22.15
C GLY A 120 -0.43 4.36 20.66
N LEU A 121 0.10 3.43 19.86
CA LEU A 121 0.18 3.59 18.40
C LEU A 121 -1.19 3.32 17.77
N VAL A 122 -1.92 4.40 17.48
CA VAL A 122 -3.25 4.35 16.85
C VAL A 122 -3.18 5.07 15.51
N VAL A 123 -3.37 4.32 14.42
CA VAL A 123 -3.48 4.91 13.08
C VAL A 123 -4.71 5.80 13.02
N ARG A 124 -4.53 7.04 12.57
CA ARG A 124 -5.59 8.02 12.30
C ARG A 124 -5.56 8.38 10.83
N GLY A 125 -6.64 8.98 10.35
CA GLY A 125 -6.77 9.47 9.00
C GLY A 125 -7.22 10.92 8.99
N PHE A 126 -6.73 11.68 8.02
CA PHE A 126 -7.15 13.05 7.74
C PHE A 126 -7.44 13.22 6.25
N VAL A 127 -8.38 14.10 5.91
CA VAL A 127 -8.67 14.45 4.51
C VAL A 127 -7.91 15.72 4.16
N SER A 128 -6.94 15.59 3.26
CA SER A 128 -6.17 16.71 2.72
C SER A 128 -7.09 17.78 2.11
N ARG A 129 -6.86 19.04 2.47
CA ARG A 129 -7.61 20.18 1.93
C ARG A 129 -7.16 20.56 0.50
N ILE A 130 -6.00 20.07 0.08
CA ILE A 130 -5.40 20.42 -1.21
C ILE A 130 -6.05 19.61 -2.33
N ASP A 131 -6.23 18.30 -2.11
CA ASP A 131 -6.61 17.34 -3.15
C ASP A 131 -7.70 16.35 -2.71
N GLY A 132 -8.20 16.45 -1.47
CA GLY A 132 -9.22 15.54 -0.94
C GLY A 132 -8.70 14.13 -0.64
N SER A 133 -7.40 13.88 -0.74
CA SER A 133 -6.82 12.57 -0.42
C SER A 133 -6.95 12.25 1.07
N VAL A 134 -7.15 10.96 1.39
CA VAL A 134 -7.07 10.49 2.77
C VAL A 134 -5.63 10.11 3.07
N GLN A 135 -5.09 10.66 4.16
CA GLN A 135 -3.70 10.50 4.59
C GLN A 135 -3.64 10.04 6.05
N PRO A 136 -2.60 9.28 6.45
CA PRO A 136 -2.35 8.95 7.85
C PRO A 136 -1.92 10.15 8.71
#